data_AF-A0A7Y8I3W6-F1
#
_entry.id   AF-A0A7Y8I3W6-F1
#
_cell.length_a   1.000
_cell.length_b   1.000
_cell.length_c   1.000
_cell.angle_alpha   90.00
_cell.angle_beta   90.00
_cell.angle_gamma   90.00
#
_symmetry.space_group_name_H-M   'P 1'
#
loop_
_entity.id
_entity.type
_entity.pdbx_description
1 polymer ?
#
loop_
_entity_poly.entity_id
_entity_poly.type
_entity_poly.pdbx_seq_one_letter_code
_entity_poly.pdbx_strand_id
1 'polypeptide(L)'
;MTHPTDEQLILYFYGETGDSRAIADHLAGCPACREDFALIQQTLNAVDGLPVPERGPEYGEQVWRRIAPQIRSRFRFWPAWLPPQRLAAAGAMACLLVVAFLLGRRPFQTPPDTTARVSPAIQSRLLLVDLADHIERSEIALVQLANSGENDLQPDRARAEDLLAENRLYRQTARMNGQPSVEDLLTDLEQILTEVSNAAPNELPQLKRRMVEQDILFKLRIVDSQLRERRIRTLAASSN
;
A
#
# COMPACT_ATOMS: atom_id res chain seq x y z
N MET A 1 -7.10 -28.83 -29.29
CA MET A 1 -7.72 -27.67 -28.61
C MET A 1 -7.36 -27.77 -27.14
N THR A 2 -6.98 -26.66 -26.52
CA THR A 2 -6.45 -26.64 -25.15
C THR A 2 -7.61 -26.63 -24.17
N HIS A 3 -7.71 -27.64 -23.30
CA HIS A 3 -8.75 -27.69 -22.27
C HIS A 3 -8.33 -26.82 -21.06
N PRO A 4 -9.27 -26.10 -20.42
CA PRO A 4 -9.01 -25.43 -19.16
C PRO A 4 -8.55 -26.42 -18.09
N THR A 5 -7.62 -26.02 -17.25
CA THR A 5 -7.22 -26.81 -16.08
C THR A 5 -8.25 -26.69 -14.96
N ASP A 6 -8.24 -27.63 -14.02
CA ASP A 6 -9.11 -27.60 -12.83
C ASP A 6 -8.96 -26.28 -12.05
N GLU A 7 -7.73 -25.78 -11.89
CA GLU A 7 -7.45 -24.49 -11.24
C GLU A 7 -8.15 -23.33 -11.96
N GLN A 8 -8.15 -23.32 -13.30
CA GLN A 8 -8.83 -22.30 -14.09
C GLN A 8 -10.35 -22.40 -13.96
N LEU A 9 -10.89 -23.62 -13.87
CA LEU A 9 -12.32 -23.87 -13.63
C LEU A 9 -12.74 -23.46 -12.21
N ILE A 10 -11.89 -23.68 -11.21
CA ILE A 10 -12.10 -23.23 -9.82
C ILE A 10 -12.08 -21.70 -9.75
N LEU A 11 -11.09 -21.05 -10.37
CA LEU A 11 -11.04 -19.58 -10.45
C LEU A 11 -12.24 -19.01 -11.20
N TYR A 12 -12.70 -19.70 -12.25
CA TYR A 12 -13.94 -19.35 -12.95
C TYR A 12 -15.17 -19.48 -12.04
N PHE A 13 -15.25 -20.52 -11.21
CA PHE A 13 -16.33 -20.69 -10.22
C PHE A 13 -16.40 -19.54 -9.22
N TYR A 14 -15.26 -19.07 -8.71
CA TYR A 14 -15.19 -17.93 -7.78
C TYR A 14 -15.26 -16.56 -8.46
N GLY A 15 -15.27 -16.50 -9.80
CA GLY A 15 -15.27 -15.25 -10.55
C GLY A 15 -13.92 -14.52 -10.54
N GLU A 16 -12.84 -15.20 -10.19
CA GLU A 16 -11.48 -14.65 -10.04
C GLU A 16 -10.61 -14.83 -11.29
N THR A 17 -11.15 -15.42 -12.36
CA THR A 17 -10.40 -15.61 -13.61
C THR A 17 -10.46 -14.39 -14.54
N GLY A 18 -9.29 -13.97 -15.04
CA GLY A 18 -9.16 -12.92 -16.05
C GLY A 18 -9.75 -13.29 -17.41
N ASP A 19 -9.96 -14.58 -17.68
CA ASP A 19 -10.40 -15.11 -18.98
C ASP A 19 -11.83 -15.69 -18.95
N SER A 20 -12.71 -15.10 -18.14
CA SER A 20 -14.08 -15.62 -17.90
C SER A 20 -14.91 -15.89 -19.16
N ARG A 21 -14.77 -15.05 -20.21
CA ARG A 21 -15.48 -15.25 -21.49
C ARG A 21 -14.95 -16.44 -22.28
N ALA A 22 -13.62 -16.60 -22.35
CA ALA A 22 -13.01 -17.70 -23.11
C ALA A 22 -13.35 -19.06 -22.49
N ILE A 23 -13.39 -19.15 -21.15
CA ILE A 23 -13.81 -20.35 -20.43
C ILE A 23 -15.30 -20.63 -20.66
N ALA A 24 -16.16 -19.60 -20.61
CA ALA A 24 -17.59 -19.76 -20.89
C ALA A 24 -17.85 -20.27 -22.32
N ASP A 25 -17.17 -19.72 -23.31
CA ASP A 25 -17.27 -20.14 -24.71
C ASP A 25 -16.78 -21.60 -24.89
N HIS A 26 -15.69 -21.97 -24.22
CA HIS A 26 -15.19 -23.35 -24.23
C HIS A 26 -16.17 -24.32 -23.56
N LEU A 27 -16.77 -23.94 -22.43
CA LEU A 27 -17.80 -24.72 -21.75
C LEU A 27 -19.06 -24.86 -22.61
N ALA A 28 -19.42 -23.88 -23.44
CA ALA A 28 -20.51 -24.02 -24.40
C ALA A 28 -20.21 -25.06 -25.48
N GLY A 29 -18.95 -25.14 -25.94
CA GLY A 29 -18.51 -26.04 -27.01
C GLY A 29 -18.05 -27.45 -26.59
N CYS A 30 -17.63 -27.64 -25.34
CA CYS A 30 -16.95 -28.87 -24.89
C CYS A 30 -17.76 -29.63 -23.82
N PRO A 31 -18.33 -30.82 -24.12
CA PRO A 31 -19.09 -31.60 -23.13
C PRO A 31 -18.22 -32.12 -21.99
N ALA A 32 -16.99 -32.57 -22.25
CA ALA A 32 -16.08 -33.08 -21.22
C ALA A 32 -15.79 -32.01 -20.14
N CYS A 33 -15.42 -30.79 -20.54
CA CYS A 33 -15.16 -29.72 -19.58
C CYS A 33 -16.40 -29.26 -18.82
N ARG A 34 -17.62 -29.45 -19.37
CA ARG A 34 -18.86 -29.20 -18.61
C ARG A 34 -19.09 -30.23 -17.52
N GLU A 35 -18.78 -31.49 -17.79
CA GLU A 35 -18.87 -32.55 -16.79
C GLU A 35 -17.86 -32.31 -15.66
N ASP A 36 -16.61 -31.98 -16.01
CA ASP A 36 -15.57 -31.64 -15.03
C ASP A 36 -15.97 -30.42 -14.18
N PHE A 37 -16.47 -29.36 -14.82
CA PHE A 37 -16.93 -28.17 -14.12
C PHE A 37 -18.12 -28.46 -13.20
N ALA A 38 -19.08 -29.28 -13.63
CA ALA A 38 -20.23 -29.65 -12.81
C ALA A 38 -19.80 -30.43 -11.55
N LEU A 39 -18.79 -31.29 -11.65
CA LEU A 39 -18.24 -32.03 -10.52
C LEU A 39 -17.53 -31.11 -9.51
N ILE A 40 -16.79 -30.11 -10.01
CA ILE A 40 -16.18 -29.05 -9.18
C ILE A 40 -17.28 -28.23 -8.48
N GLN A 41 -18.30 -27.78 -9.22
CA GLN A 41 -19.42 -27.03 -8.65
C GLN A 41 -20.13 -27.82 -7.55
N GLN A 42 -20.40 -29.11 -7.76
CA GLN A 42 -21.04 -29.96 -6.76
C GLN A 42 -20.20 -30.06 -5.49
N THR A 43 -18.88 -30.24 -5.64
CA THR A 43 -17.95 -30.39 -4.51
C THR A 43 -17.84 -29.10 -3.69
N LEU A 44 -17.70 -27.95 -4.36
CA LEU A 44 -17.56 -26.66 -3.69
C LEU A 44 -18.86 -26.21 -3.01
N ASN A 45 -20.00 -26.37 -3.69
CA ASN A 45 -21.31 -26.04 -3.11
C ASN A 45 -21.67 -26.92 -1.90
N ALA A 46 -21.10 -28.13 -1.79
CA ALA A 46 -21.31 -28.99 -0.62
C ALA A 46 -20.70 -28.38 0.66
N VAL A 47 -19.68 -27.52 0.54
CA VAL A 47 -19.02 -26.86 1.66
C VAL A 47 -19.78 -25.60 2.09
N ASP A 48 -20.35 -24.85 1.14
CA ASP A 48 -21.08 -23.60 1.42
C ASP A 48 -22.33 -23.79 2.29
N GLY A 49 -22.93 -24.98 2.27
CA GLY A 49 -24.09 -25.31 3.09
C GLY A 49 -23.77 -25.61 4.57
N LEU A 50 -22.49 -25.63 4.96
CA LEU A 50 -22.11 -25.91 6.34
C LEU A 50 -22.45 -24.71 7.24
N PRO A 51 -23.12 -24.94 8.39
CA PRO A 51 -23.44 -23.86 9.31
C PRO A 51 -22.14 -23.23 9.82
N VAL A 52 -22.02 -21.91 9.67
CA VAL A 52 -20.92 -21.16 10.28
C VAL A 52 -21.09 -21.23 11.79
N PRO A 53 -20.12 -21.78 12.54
CA PRO A 53 -20.26 -21.90 13.98
C PRO A 53 -20.31 -20.51 14.63
N GLU A 54 -21.31 -20.29 15.49
CA GLU A 54 -21.37 -19.08 16.31
C GLU A 54 -20.15 -19.01 17.22
N ARG A 55 -19.48 -17.85 17.20
CA ARG A 55 -18.31 -17.59 18.03
C ARG A 55 -18.77 -16.86 19.28
N GLY A 56 -18.30 -17.33 20.44
CA GLY A 56 -18.56 -16.65 21.71
C GLY A 56 -18.01 -15.22 21.73
N PRO A 57 -18.54 -14.34 22.58
CA PRO A 57 -18.14 -12.93 22.65
C PRO A 57 -16.65 -12.74 22.96
N GLU A 58 -16.00 -13.71 23.62
CA GLU A 58 -14.57 -13.66 23.93
C GLU A 58 -13.65 -14.12 22.79
N TYR A 59 -14.19 -14.66 21.69
CA TYR A 59 -13.38 -15.23 20.61
C TYR A 59 -12.42 -14.21 20.01
N GLY A 60 -12.90 -12.98 19.76
CA GLY A 60 -12.07 -11.91 19.23
C GLY A 60 -10.88 -11.59 20.13
N GLU A 61 -11.11 -11.52 21.46
CA GLU A 61 -10.08 -11.24 22.44
C GLU A 61 -9.06 -12.39 22.56
N GLN A 62 -9.52 -13.64 22.48
CA GLN A 62 -8.65 -14.82 22.51
C GLN A 62 -7.75 -14.90 21.27
N VAL A 63 -8.30 -14.62 20.08
CA VAL A 63 -7.53 -14.55 18.84
C VAL A 63 -6.54 -13.39 18.89
N TRP A 64 -6.99 -12.21 19.33
CA TRP A 64 -6.14 -11.04 19.46
C TRP A 64 -4.96 -11.27 20.41
N ARG A 65 -5.18 -11.91 21.56
CA ARG A 65 -4.10 -12.27 22.50
C ARG A 65 -3.04 -13.19 21.87
N ARG A 66 -3.42 -14.06 20.94
CA ARG A 66 -2.48 -14.94 20.23
C ARG A 66 -1.70 -14.22 19.13
N ILE A 67 -2.33 -13.30 18.42
CA ILE A 67 -1.73 -12.61 17.26
C ILE A 67 -0.93 -11.37 17.68
N ALA A 68 -1.39 -10.61 18.68
CA ALA A 68 -0.75 -9.38 19.15
C ALA A 68 0.77 -9.48 19.39
N PRO A 69 1.34 -10.55 20.01
CA PRO A 69 2.78 -10.65 20.19
C PRO A 69 3.56 -10.83 18.87
N GLN A 70 2.98 -11.47 17.86
CA GLN A 70 3.61 -11.69 16.55
C GLN A 70 3.65 -10.40 15.70
N ILE A 71 2.71 -9.48 15.94
CA ILE A 71 2.70 -8.17 15.28
C ILE A 71 3.67 -7.20 15.97
N ARG A 72 3.77 -7.24 17.31
CA ARG A 72 4.66 -6.33 18.08
C ARG A 72 6.14 -6.58 17.85
N SER A 73 6.57 -7.78 17.46
CA SER A 73 7.97 -8.05 17.14
C SER A 73 8.46 -7.32 15.89
N ARG A 74 7.54 -6.85 15.02
CA ARG A 74 7.89 -6.09 13.82
C ARG A 74 8.09 -4.59 14.08
N PHE A 75 7.68 -4.06 15.25
CA PHE A 75 7.72 -2.63 15.57
C PHE A 75 8.80 -2.21 16.60
N ARG A 76 9.79 -3.06 16.87
CA ARG A 76 10.86 -2.75 17.85
C ARG A 76 11.97 -1.88 17.24
N PHE A 77 11.64 -0.66 16.84
CA PHE A 77 12.61 0.35 16.37
C PHE A 77 12.67 1.62 17.23
N TRP A 78 12.18 1.61 18.47
CA TRP A 78 12.43 2.72 19.41
C TRP A 78 13.62 2.44 20.32
N PRO A 79 14.76 3.13 20.16
CA PRO A 79 15.86 3.02 21.11
C PRO A 79 15.51 3.86 22.34
N ALA A 80 15.06 3.19 23.41
CA ALA A 80 14.85 3.75 24.74
C ALA A 80 16.17 4.08 25.48
N TRP A 81 17.25 4.41 24.77
CA TRP A 81 18.60 4.55 25.31
C TRP A 81 19.29 5.80 24.76
N LEU A 82 18.96 6.99 25.27
CA LEU A 82 19.87 8.14 25.21
C LEU A 82 19.85 8.88 26.55
N PRO A 83 20.85 8.67 27.44
CA PRO A 83 20.94 9.39 28.69
C PRO A 83 21.33 10.87 28.47
N PRO A 84 20.88 11.80 29.33
CA PRO A 84 20.92 13.25 29.12
C PRO A 84 22.34 13.86 29.03
N GLN A 85 23.38 13.13 29.42
CA GLN A 85 24.76 13.61 29.41
C GLN A 85 25.38 13.69 28.01
N ARG A 86 24.78 13.06 26.99
CA ARG A 86 25.26 13.11 25.59
C ARG A 86 24.72 14.29 24.78
N LEU A 87 23.74 15.04 25.31
CA LEU A 87 23.16 16.21 24.62
C LEU A 87 24.13 17.41 24.57
N ALA A 88 25.05 17.53 25.53
CA ALA A 88 26.06 18.60 25.52
C ALA A 88 27.13 18.41 24.42
N ALA A 89 27.51 17.15 24.13
CA ALA A 89 28.46 16.84 23.05
C ALA A 89 27.81 16.98 21.65
N ALA A 90 26.51 16.66 21.53
CA ALA A 90 25.77 16.81 20.29
C ALA A 90 25.60 18.29 19.87
N GLY A 91 25.44 19.20 20.83
CA GLY A 91 25.36 20.65 20.56
C GLY A 91 26.64 21.22 19.94
N ALA A 92 27.81 20.82 20.45
CA ALA A 92 29.09 21.26 19.89
C ALA A 92 29.33 20.74 18.46
N MET A 93 28.92 19.50 18.18
CA MET A 93 29.02 18.91 16.86
C MET A 93 28.03 19.54 15.87
N ALA A 94 26.81 19.87 16.31
CA ALA A 94 25.83 20.60 15.51
C ALA A 94 26.33 22.01 15.16
N CYS A 95 26.93 22.74 16.10
CA CYS A 95 27.53 24.05 15.82
C CYS A 95 28.68 23.96 14.81
N LEU A 96 29.55 22.95 14.91
CA LEU A 96 30.62 22.73 13.93
C LEU A 96 30.06 22.39 12.55
N LEU A 97 28.99 21.60 12.45
CA LEU A 97 28.32 21.30 11.18
C LEU A 97 27.64 22.54 10.57
N VAL A 98 27.02 23.39 11.38
CA VAL A 98 26.42 24.66 10.92
C VAL A 98 27.49 25.62 10.42
N VAL A 99 28.63 25.72 11.11
CA VAL A 99 29.77 26.53 10.68
C VAL A 99 30.38 25.96 9.40
N ALA A 100 30.59 24.65 9.31
CA ALA A 100 31.06 23.98 8.10
C ALA A 100 30.09 24.17 6.92
N PHE A 101 28.78 24.11 7.16
CA PHE A 101 27.74 24.35 6.16
C PHE A 101 27.73 25.80 5.68
N LEU A 102 27.88 26.78 6.57
CA LEU A 102 27.94 28.19 6.22
C LEU A 102 29.23 28.54 5.47
N LEU A 103 30.37 27.91 5.81
CA LEU A 103 31.62 28.05 5.05
C LEU A 103 31.57 27.33 3.69
N GLY A 104 30.86 26.20 3.60
CA GLY A 104 30.65 25.42 2.37
C GLY A 104 29.64 26.03 1.41
N ARG A 105 28.89 27.06 1.83
CA ARG A 105 27.89 27.78 1.01
C ARG A 105 28.51 28.77 0.00
N ARG A 106 29.79 28.64 -0.30
CA ARG A 106 30.38 29.23 -1.51
C ARG A 106 30.09 28.27 -2.67
N PRO A 107 29.65 28.74 -3.85
CA PRO A 107 29.34 27.86 -4.96
C PRO A 107 30.62 27.17 -5.42
N PHE A 108 30.87 25.98 -4.88
CA PHE A 108 31.91 25.08 -5.35
C PHE A 108 31.43 24.58 -6.71
N GLN A 109 32.20 24.87 -7.76
CA GLN A 109 32.00 24.26 -9.06
C GLN A 109 32.17 22.75 -8.87
N THR A 110 31.08 22.01 -9.01
CA THR A 110 31.04 20.57 -8.81
C THR A 110 32.04 19.91 -9.79
N PRO A 111 33.05 19.18 -9.31
CA PRO A 111 33.78 18.24 -10.17
C PRO A 111 32.77 17.22 -10.72
N PRO A 112 32.96 16.69 -11.94
CA PRO A 112 32.04 15.72 -12.49
C PRO A 112 32.07 14.46 -11.64
N ASP A 113 31.00 14.25 -10.86
CA ASP A 113 30.79 13.03 -10.11
C ASP A 113 30.72 11.85 -11.07
N THR A 114 31.70 10.96 -10.95
CA THR A 114 31.61 9.59 -11.45
C THR A 114 30.68 8.81 -10.52
N THR A 115 29.41 9.22 -10.43
CA THR A 115 28.37 8.32 -9.98
C THR A 115 28.15 7.33 -11.12
N ALA A 116 28.31 6.04 -10.84
CA ALA A 116 27.81 5.01 -11.72
C ALA A 116 26.34 5.33 -11.98
N ARG A 117 26.02 5.84 -13.18
CA ARG A 117 24.65 6.16 -13.57
C ARG A 117 23.85 4.87 -13.45
N VAL A 118 23.10 4.74 -12.37
CA VAL A 118 22.03 3.74 -12.29
C VAL A 118 21.19 3.96 -13.53
N SER A 119 21.00 2.91 -14.32
CA SER A 119 20.27 3.06 -15.57
C SER A 119 18.88 3.65 -15.27
N PRO A 120 18.35 4.55 -16.12
CA PRO A 120 17.03 5.13 -15.92
C PRO A 120 15.93 4.05 -15.79
N ALA A 121 16.16 2.86 -16.34
CA ALA A 121 15.30 1.69 -16.18
C ALA A 121 15.30 1.10 -14.76
N ILE A 122 16.43 1.09 -14.05
CA ILE A 122 16.51 0.61 -12.65
C ILE A 122 15.91 1.65 -11.70
N GLN A 123 16.16 2.94 -11.94
CA GLN A 123 15.61 4.02 -11.10
C GLN A 123 14.08 4.12 -11.19
N SER A 124 13.53 3.95 -12.40
CA SER A 124 12.07 3.90 -12.59
C SER A 124 11.44 2.66 -11.94
N ARG A 125 12.09 1.50 -11.97
CA ARG A 125 11.62 0.29 -11.26
C ARG A 125 11.62 0.45 -9.76
N LEU A 126 12.69 1.02 -9.19
CA LEU A 126 12.78 1.27 -7.76
C LEU A 126 11.67 2.23 -7.31
N LEU A 127 11.43 3.31 -8.06
CA LEU A 127 10.33 4.24 -7.83
C LEU A 127 8.95 3.59 -7.91
N LEU A 128 8.71 2.69 -8.88
CA LEU A 128 7.43 1.99 -8.99
C LEU A 128 7.15 1.06 -7.82
N VAL A 129 8.19 0.37 -7.31
CA VAL A 129 8.06 -0.51 -6.14
C VAL A 129 7.78 0.31 -4.89
N ASP A 130 8.52 1.39 -4.69
CA ASP A 130 8.41 2.25 -3.52
C ASP A 130 7.07 3.01 -3.50
N LEU A 131 6.61 3.48 -4.66
CA LEU A 131 5.30 4.12 -4.81
C LEU A 131 4.13 3.14 -4.55
N ALA A 132 4.23 1.90 -5.04
CA ALA A 132 3.19 0.90 -4.80
C ALA A 132 3.07 0.59 -3.29
N ASP A 133 4.21 0.41 -2.61
CA ASP A 133 4.23 0.19 -1.16
C ASP A 133 3.66 1.40 -0.40
N HIS A 134 3.97 2.63 -0.82
CA HIS A 134 3.40 3.84 -0.23
C HIS A 134 1.88 3.93 -0.40
N ILE A 135 1.35 3.59 -1.58
CA ILE A 135 -0.11 3.57 -1.83
C ILE A 135 -0.79 2.50 -0.97
N GLU A 136 -0.20 1.30 -0.86
CA GLU A 136 -0.72 0.23 -0.01
C GLU A 136 -0.77 0.65 1.47
N ARG A 137 0.32 1.25 1.98
CA ARG A 137 0.35 1.79 3.37
C ARG A 137 -0.70 2.87 3.59
N SER A 138 -0.93 3.71 2.58
CA SER A 138 -1.93 4.77 2.62
C SER A 138 -3.36 4.21 2.63
N GLU A 139 -3.65 3.19 1.82
CA GLU A 139 -4.95 2.50 1.85
C GLU A 139 -5.21 1.89 3.24
N ILE A 140 -4.23 1.18 3.79
CA ILE A 140 -4.36 0.57 5.12
C ILE A 140 -4.64 1.63 6.19
N ALA A 141 -3.93 2.76 6.16
CA ALA A 141 -4.12 3.85 7.11
C ALA A 141 -5.53 4.46 6.99
N LEU A 142 -6.00 4.72 5.76
CA LEU A 142 -7.33 5.30 5.53
C LEU A 142 -8.46 4.32 5.89
N VAL A 143 -8.28 3.02 5.67
CA VAL A 143 -9.23 1.98 6.11
C VAL A 143 -9.26 1.86 7.63
N GLN A 144 -8.09 1.92 8.29
CA GLN A 144 -8.03 1.93 9.75
C GLN A 144 -8.75 3.15 10.32
N LEU A 145 -8.48 4.33 9.78
CA LEU A 145 -9.17 5.57 10.15
C LEU A 145 -10.68 5.45 9.92
N ALA A 146 -11.13 4.90 8.78
CA ALA A 146 -12.56 4.71 8.52
C ALA A 146 -13.24 3.86 9.62
N ASN A 147 -12.50 2.91 10.20
CA ASN A 147 -12.97 2.03 11.25
C ASN A 147 -12.60 2.49 12.69
N SER A 148 -11.85 3.59 12.87
CA SER A 148 -11.42 4.03 14.20
C SER A 148 -12.54 4.73 14.98
N GLY A 149 -12.51 4.61 16.31
CA GLY A 149 -13.46 5.29 17.19
C GLY A 149 -13.09 6.75 17.47
N GLU A 150 -14.05 7.58 17.86
CA GLU A 150 -13.86 9.02 18.08
C GLU A 150 -12.81 9.36 19.17
N ASN A 151 -12.51 8.43 20.08
CA ASN A 151 -11.66 8.66 21.24
C ASN A 151 -10.17 8.33 21.05
N ASP A 152 -9.75 7.77 19.90
CA ASP A 152 -8.36 7.32 19.67
C ASP A 152 -7.81 7.77 18.32
N LEU A 153 -7.74 9.09 18.13
CA LEU A 153 -7.29 9.73 16.88
C LEU A 153 -5.80 10.02 16.80
N GLN A 154 -5.12 10.06 17.94
CA GLN A 154 -3.70 10.35 18.00
C GLN A 154 -2.84 9.38 17.16
N PRO A 155 -3.07 8.05 17.17
CA PRO A 155 -2.30 7.14 16.32
C PRO A 155 -2.57 7.36 14.83
N ASP A 156 -3.82 7.66 14.46
CA ASP A 156 -4.20 7.93 13.07
C ASP A 156 -3.57 9.23 12.56
N ARG A 157 -3.53 10.28 13.40
CA ARG A 157 -2.87 11.55 13.08
C ARG A 157 -1.37 11.39 12.87
N ALA A 158 -0.68 10.72 13.79
CA ALA A 158 0.76 10.48 13.68
C ALA A 158 1.08 9.69 12.40
N ARG A 159 0.27 8.68 12.07
CA ARG A 159 0.42 7.92 10.83
C ARG A 159 0.13 8.76 9.58
N ALA A 160 -0.84 9.67 9.62
CA ALA A 160 -1.10 10.59 8.52
C ALA A 160 0.04 11.59 8.31
N GLU A 161 0.66 12.10 9.37
CA GLU A 161 1.83 12.97 9.31
C GLU A 161 3.03 12.29 8.64
N ASP A 162 3.31 11.03 9.00
CA ASP A 162 4.37 10.24 8.38
C ASP A 162 4.12 10.05 6.87
N LEU A 163 2.88 9.68 6.50
CA LEU A 163 2.50 9.47 5.10
C LEU A 163 2.53 10.78 4.28
N LEU A 164 2.22 11.93 4.89
CA LEU A 164 2.28 13.23 4.20
C LEU A 164 3.68 13.57 3.70
N ALA A 165 4.70 13.30 4.52
CA ALA A 165 6.08 13.62 4.17
C ALA A 165 6.54 12.81 2.94
N GLU A 166 6.26 11.51 2.93
CA GLU A 166 6.55 10.62 1.80
C GLU A 166 5.72 10.99 0.55
N ASN A 167 4.43 11.27 0.73
CA ASN A 167 3.52 11.61 -0.37
C ASN A 167 4.01 12.83 -1.17
N ARG A 168 4.46 13.88 -0.48
CA ARG A 168 5.01 15.09 -1.13
C ARG A 168 6.21 14.79 -2.02
N LEU A 169 7.08 13.88 -1.58
CA LEU A 169 8.27 13.46 -2.34
C LEU A 169 7.89 12.65 -3.60
N TYR A 170 6.95 11.70 -3.46
CA TYR A 170 6.46 10.95 -4.62
C TYR A 170 5.72 11.84 -5.63
N ARG A 171 4.95 12.83 -5.15
CA ARG A 171 4.25 13.76 -6.04
C ARG A 171 5.22 14.64 -6.81
N GLN A 172 6.26 15.16 -6.15
CA GLN A 172 7.32 15.90 -6.83
C GLN A 172 7.99 15.04 -7.91
N THR A 173 8.21 13.75 -7.62
CA THR A 173 8.81 12.82 -8.57
C THR A 173 7.86 12.52 -9.73
N ALA A 174 6.57 12.33 -9.49
CA ALA A 174 5.55 12.13 -10.53
C ALA A 174 5.46 13.33 -11.48
N ARG A 175 5.51 14.56 -10.94
CA ARG A 175 5.58 15.82 -11.71
C ARG A 175 6.78 15.84 -12.64
N MET A 176 7.98 15.58 -12.11
CA MET A 176 9.22 15.63 -12.89
C MET A 176 9.26 14.57 -13.99
N ASN A 177 8.58 13.44 -13.80
CA ASN A 177 8.50 12.36 -14.79
C ASN A 177 7.28 12.46 -15.72
N GLY A 178 6.47 13.53 -15.62
CA GLY A 178 5.31 13.73 -16.49
C GLY A 178 4.22 12.67 -16.32
N GLN A 179 3.93 12.25 -15.08
CA GLN A 179 2.91 11.24 -14.76
C GLN A 179 1.67 11.91 -14.14
N PRO A 180 0.78 12.53 -14.93
CA PRO A 180 -0.32 13.35 -14.41
C PRO A 180 -1.32 12.55 -13.58
N SER A 181 -1.65 11.32 -13.97
CA SER A 181 -2.59 10.48 -13.22
C SER A 181 -2.08 10.11 -11.81
N VAL A 182 -0.76 9.93 -11.67
CA VAL A 182 -0.13 9.63 -10.37
C VAL A 182 -0.03 10.91 -9.54
N GLU A 183 0.30 12.04 -10.17
CA GLU A 183 0.31 13.34 -9.52
C GLU A 183 -1.06 13.74 -8.96
N ASP A 184 -2.12 13.54 -9.75
CA ASP A 184 -3.50 13.85 -9.35
C ASP A 184 -3.93 13.01 -8.16
N LEU A 185 -3.69 11.69 -8.20
CA LEU A 185 -3.94 10.80 -7.07
C LEU A 185 -3.20 11.25 -5.81
N LEU A 186 -1.89 11.52 -5.92
CA LEU A 186 -1.09 11.92 -4.79
C LEU A 186 -1.52 13.29 -4.25
N THR A 187 -2.08 14.16 -5.09
CA THR A 187 -2.67 15.43 -4.68
C THR A 187 -3.96 15.24 -3.88
N ASP A 188 -4.87 14.39 -4.36
CA ASP A 188 -6.08 14.01 -3.61
C ASP A 188 -5.71 13.39 -2.25
N LEU A 189 -4.68 12.54 -2.23
CA LEU A 189 -4.18 11.89 -1.02
C LEU A 189 -3.53 12.89 -0.06
N GLU A 190 -2.73 13.85 -0.53
CA GLU A 190 -2.16 14.90 0.33
C GLU A 190 -3.26 15.71 1.02
N GLN A 191 -4.32 16.07 0.29
CA GLN A 191 -5.43 16.83 0.86
C GLN A 191 -6.05 16.05 2.03
N ILE A 192 -6.39 14.78 1.82
CA ILE A 192 -7.03 13.96 2.84
C ILE A 192 -6.10 13.75 4.03
N LEU A 193 -4.84 13.38 3.79
CA LEU A 193 -3.89 13.17 4.90
C LEU A 193 -3.66 14.47 5.70
N THR A 194 -3.69 15.64 5.05
CA THR A 194 -3.60 16.95 5.72
C THR A 194 -4.83 17.25 6.56
N GLU A 195 -6.01 16.87 6.07
CA GLU A 195 -7.24 16.96 6.85
C GLU A 195 -7.17 16.01 8.06
N VAL A 196 -6.71 14.78 7.89
CA VAL A 196 -6.56 13.79 8.98
C VAL A 196 -5.57 14.28 10.03
N SER A 197 -4.39 14.78 9.64
CA SER A 197 -3.37 15.24 10.59
C SER A 197 -3.86 16.39 11.48
N ASN A 198 -4.79 17.22 10.96
CA ASN A 198 -5.32 18.39 11.66
C ASN A 198 -6.72 18.16 12.27
N ALA A 199 -7.42 17.08 11.93
CA ALA A 199 -8.82 16.88 12.28
C ALA A 199 -9.04 16.70 13.79
N ALA A 200 -9.95 17.47 14.39
CA ALA A 200 -10.39 17.29 15.77
C ALA A 200 -11.32 16.06 15.93
N PRO A 201 -11.46 15.49 17.14
CA PRO A 201 -12.32 14.32 17.38
C PRO A 201 -13.77 14.44 16.90
N ASN A 202 -14.35 15.63 17.04
CA ASN A 202 -15.69 15.97 16.59
C ASN A 202 -15.82 16.12 15.06
N GLU A 203 -14.71 16.21 14.32
CA GLU A 203 -14.68 16.38 12.86
C GLU A 203 -14.51 15.04 12.13
N LEU A 204 -14.11 13.98 12.83
CA LEU A 204 -13.90 12.64 12.29
C LEU A 204 -15.13 12.08 11.54
N PRO A 205 -16.38 12.20 12.02
CA PRO A 205 -17.53 11.70 11.27
C PRO A 205 -17.74 12.40 9.92
N GLN A 206 -17.39 13.69 9.83
CA GLN A 206 -17.49 14.45 8.58
C GLN A 206 -16.36 14.09 7.63
N LEU A 207 -15.15 13.91 8.15
CA LEU A 207 -13.99 13.46 7.39
C LEU A 207 -14.22 12.08 6.77
N LYS A 208 -14.76 11.12 7.54
CA LYS A 208 -15.12 9.79 7.05
C LYS A 208 -16.12 9.84 5.90
N ARG A 209 -17.16 10.68 6.00
CA ARG A 209 -18.14 10.86 4.91
C ARG A 209 -17.47 11.42 3.65
N ARG A 210 -16.65 12.45 3.78
CA ARG A 210 -15.93 13.04 2.62
C ARG A 210 -14.99 12.05 1.96
N MET A 211 -14.27 11.22 2.72
CA MET A 211 -13.42 10.17 2.16
C MET A 211 -14.21 9.15 1.32
N VAL A 212 -15.43 8.81 1.75
CA VAL A 212 -16.33 7.94 1.00
C VAL A 212 -16.89 8.65 -0.23
N GLU A 213 -17.31 9.91 -0.09
CA GLU A 213 -17.84 10.73 -1.20
C GLU A 213 -16.79 11.00 -2.30
N GLN A 214 -15.54 11.20 -1.93
CA GLN A 214 -14.42 11.43 -2.85
C GLN A 214 -13.87 10.13 -3.47
N ASP A 215 -14.41 8.98 -3.06
CA ASP A 215 -14.06 7.63 -3.54
C ASP A 215 -12.56 7.36 -3.56
N ILE A 216 -11.85 7.92 -2.57
CA ILE A 216 -10.39 7.93 -2.55
C ILE A 216 -9.83 6.50 -2.47
N LEU A 217 -10.47 5.63 -1.68
CA LEU A 217 -10.05 4.24 -1.50
C LEU A 217 -10.14 3.44 -2.80
N PHE A 218 -11.19 3.69 -3.60
CA PHE A 218 -11.34 3.07 -4.91
C PHE A 218 -10.28 3.56 -5.90
N LYS A 219 -10.00 4.87 -5.93
CA LYS A 219 -8.92 5.45 -6.74
C LYS A 219 -7.55 4.85 -6.36
N LEU A 220 -7.23 4.74 -5.07
CA LEU A 220 -6.00 4.10 -4.59
C LEU A 220 -5.91 2.65 -5.08
N ARG A 221 -6.99 1.88 -4.94
CA ARG A 221 -7.03 0.47 -5.37
C ARG A 221 -6.82 0.29 -6.87
N ILE A 222 -7.44 1.14 -7.70
CA ILE A 222 -7.23 1.10 -9.15
C ILE A 222 -5.76 1.37 -9.48
N VAL A 223 -5.18 2.42 -8.90
CA VAL A 223 -3.80 2.81 -9.23
C VAL A 223 -2.79 1.78 -8.69
N ASP A 224 -3.01 1.22 -7.51
CA ASP A 224 -2.19 0.10 -7.01
C ASP A 224 -2.23 -1.09 -7.97
N SER A 225 -3.42 -1.50 -8.43
CA SER A 225 -3.57 -2.57 -9.43
C SER A 225 -2.80 -2.26 -10.72
N GLN A 226 -2.88 -1.03 -11.23
CA GLN A 226 -2.16 -0.61 -12.44
C GLN A 226 -0.64 -0.60 -12.24
N LEU A 227 -0.15 -0.18 -11.07
CA LEU A 227 1.27 -0.18 -10.74
C LEU A 227 1.80 -1.62 -10.62
N ARG A 228 1.04 -2.53 -10.00
CA ARG A 228 1.36 -3.97 -9.92
C ARG A 228 1.43 -4.60 -11.30
N GLU A 229 0.47 -4.33 -12.19
CA GLU A 229 0.51 -4.81 -13.57
C GLU A 229 1.75 -4.30 -14.33
N ARG A 230 2.05 -3.01 -14.23
CA ARG A 230 3.26 -2.42 -14.86
C ARG A 230 4.54 -3.06 -14.32
N ARG A 231 4.60 -3.33 -13.01
CA ARG A 231 5.71 -4.06 -12.41
C ARG A 231 5.88 -5.45 -13.02
N ILE A 232 4.80 -6.22 -13.15
CA ILE A 232 4.85 -7.57 -13.75
C ILE A 232 5.35 -7.49 -15.20
N ARG A 233 4.83 -6.57 -16.01
CA ARG A 233 5.25 -6.39 -17.41
C ARG A 233 6.73 -5.98 -17.53
N THR A 234 7.19 -5.07 -16.68
CA THR A 234 8.59 -4.60 -16.70
C THR A 234 9.59 -5.66 -16.22
N LEU A 235 9.18 -6.54 -15.29
CA LEU A 235 9.97 -7.71 -14.88
C LEU A 235 10.04 -8.76 -15.99
N ALA A 236 8.92 -9.06 -16.66
CA ALA A 236 8.88 -9.98 -17.79
C ALA A 236 9.75 -9.49 -18.96
N ALA A 237 9.69 -8.20 -19.29
CA ALA A 237 10.45 -7.59 -20.39
C ALA A 237 11.98 -7.53 -20.17
N SER A 238 12.48 -7.75 -18.96
CA SER A 238 13.93 -7.77 -18.67
C SER A 238 14.50 -9.16 -18.43
N SER A 239 13.67 -10.19 -18.60
CA SER A 239 14.08 -11.61 -18.52
C SER A 239 14.32 -12.25 -19.90
N ASN A 240 13.99 -11.52 -20.97
CA ASN A 240 14.37 -11.79 -22.36
C ASN A 240 15.53 -10.88 -22.76
#